data_AF-A0A8J4T9X6-F1
#
_entry.id   AF-A0A8J4T9X6-F1
#
_cell.length_a   1.000
_cell.length_b   1.000
_cell.length_c   1.000
_cell.angle_alpha   90.00
_cell.angle_beta   90.00
_cell.angle_gamma   90.00
#
_symmetry.space_group_name_H-M   'P 1'
#
loop_
_entity.id
_entity.type
_entity.pdbx_description
1 polymer ?
#
loop_
_entity_poly.entity_id
_entity_poly.type
_entity_poly.pdbx_seq_one_letter_code
_entity_poly.pdbx_strand_id
1 'polypeptide(L)'
;TEVIMEPMVIEVHGVPAISSHDRMTDQLKIHFLKRSNCGGDVLMVIYPTSTPGQAFVIFESPEVPKVLEWKHILEVDSRFYPIGVKKALLSEVDMPVETSLDLSMFPKQENTVLKCLVYYGFNVKYINADHVQLHGSFLKLKLLRSKLMQLQDHEHQSHESSSTAFHNGTTLGYGMGRNSVDP
;
A
#
# COMPACT_ATOMS: atom_id res chain seq x y z
N THR A 1 -19.45 14.97 2.41
CA THR A 1 -18.99 14.40 1.13
C THR A 1 -18.08 13.24 1.47
N GLU A 2 -18.47 12.01 1.18
CA GLU A 2 -17.54 10.88 1.32
C GLU A 2 -16.42 11.09 0.30
N VAL A 3 -15.19 11.22 0.79
CA VAL A 3 -14.02 11.38 -0.08
C VAL A 3 -13.68 9.99 -0.60
N ILE A 4 -13.96 9.76 -1.88
CA ILE A 4 -13.54 8.55 -2.59
C ILE A 4 -12.05 8.71 -2.92
N MET A 5 -11.28 7.66 -2.66
CA MET A 5 -9.86 7.68 -3.00
C MET A 5 -9.67 7.58 -4.51
N GLU A 6 -8.97 8.57 -5.07
CA GLU A 6 -8.56 8.62 -6.46
C GLU A 6 -7.02 8.57 -6.51
N PRO A 7 -6.41 7.61 -7.23
CA PRO A 7 -4.96 7.53 -7.31
C PRO A 7 -4.38 8.74 -8.05
N MET A 8 -3.22 9.22 -7.58
CA MET A 8 -2.45 10.24 -8.30
C MET A 8 -1.53 9.55 -9.31
N VAL A 9 -1.68 9.94 -10.57
CA VAL A 9 -0.87 9.43 -11.69
C VAL A 9 -0.20 10.59 -12.39
N ILE A 10 1.10 10.44 -12.62
CA ILE A 10 1.87 11.36 -13.45
C ILE A 10 2.41 10.64 -14.68
N GLU A 11 2.49 11.39 -15.76
CA GLU A 11 3.20 11.01 -16.97
C GLU A 11 4.57 11.69 -16.97
N VAL A 12 5.61 10.89 -17.19
CA VAL A 12 7.00 11.31 -17.21
C VAL A 12 7.48 11.31 -18.66
N HIS A 13 8.16 12.38 -19.06
CA HIS A 13 8.68 12.58 -20.42
C HIS A 13 10.19 12.78 -20.38
N GLY A 14 10.87 12.41 -21.47
CA GLY A 14 12.32 12.53 -21.58
C GLY A 14 13.08 11.42 -20.86
N VAL A 15 12.42 10.28 -20.59
CA VAL A 15 13.05 9.11 -19.97
C VAL A 15 14.12 8.55 -20.91
N PRO A 16 15.39 8.42 -20.48
CA PRO A 16 16.47 8.00 -21.37
C PRO A 16 16.46 6.49 -21.60
N ALA A 17 16.67 6.05 -22.84
CA ALA A 17 16.76 4.63 -23.21
C ALA A 17 18.20 4.08 -23.12
N ILE A 18 18.83 4.25 -21.97
CA ILE A 18 20.27 3.94 -21.76
C ILE A 18 20.52 2.72 -20.88
N SER A 19 19.47 2.09 -20.37
CA SER A 19 19.56 0.91 -19.48
C SER A 19 18.42 -0.06 -19.78
N SER A 20 18.51 -1.28 -19.25
CA SER A 20 17.42 -2.26 -19.35
C SER A 20 16.11 -1.71 -18.78
N HIS A 21 14.97 -2.17 -19.30
CA HIS A 21 13.65 -1.69 -18.87
C HIS A 21 13.42 -1.83 -17.37
N ASP A 22 13.74 -2.98 -16.78
CA ASP A 22 13.56 -3.22 -15.34
C ASP A 22 14.37 -2.21 -14.50
N ARG A 23 15.63 -2.01 -14.89
CA ARG A 23 16.51 -1.04 -14.23
C ARG A 23 15.99 0.39 -14.34
N MET A 24 15.46 0.80 -15.50
CA MET A 24 14.87 2.13 -15.65
C MET A 24 13.59 2.30 -14.83
N THR A 25 12.75 1.26 -14.76
CA THR A 25 11.57 1.20 -13.89
C THR A 25 11.98 1.41 -12.43
N ASP A 26 13.04 0.76 -11.97
CA ASP A 26 13.57 0.94 -10.62
C ASP A 26 14.14 2.34 -10.39
N GLN A 27 14.88 2.90 -11.36
CA GLN A 27 15.40 4.27 -11.25
C GLN A 27 14.28 5.31 -11.13
N LEU A 28 13.24 5.19 -11.96
CA LEU A 28 12.05 6.04 -11.86
C LEU A 28 11.36 5.85 -10.51
N LYS A 29 11.18 4.59 -10.06
CA LYS A 29 10.56 4.30 -8.76
C LYS A 29 11.34 4.95 -7.62
N ILE A 30 12.66 4.75 -7.56
CA ILE A 30 13.54 5.35 -6.55
C ILE A 30 13.49 6.87 -6.60
N HIS A 31 13.48 7.46 -7.80
CA HIS A 31 13.41 8.91 -7.97
C HIS A 31 12.13 9.51 -7.40
N PHE A 32 10.98 8.89 -7.66
CA PHE A 32 9.68 9.38 -7.19
C PHE A 32 9.30 8.90 -5.79
N LEU A 33 10.05 7.96 -5.19
CA LEU A 33 9.96 7.67 -3.75
C LEU A 33 10.63 8.76 -2.88
N LYS A 34 11.62 9.49 -3.43
CA LYS A 34 12.37 10.49 -2.66
C LYS A 34 11.50 11.72 -2.35
N ARG A 35 11.33 12.02 -1.07
CA ARG A 35 10.67 13.25 -0.59
C ARG A 35 11.38 14.53 -1.05
N SER A 36 12.70 14.49 -1.26
CA SER A 36 13.48 15.61 -1.82
C SER A 36 13.11 15.94 -3.27
N ASN A 37 12.46 15.01 -3.98
CA ASN A 37 11.92 15.21 -5.31
C ASN A 37 10.41 15.51 -5.26
N CYS A 38 9.88 15.91 -4.10
CA CYS A 38 8.44 16.07 -3.85
C CYS A 38 7.61 14.82 -4.15
N GLY A 39 8.25 13.65 -4.11
CA GLY A 39 7.63 12.36 -4.32
C GLY A 39 6.91 11.81 -3.08
N GLY A 40 6.53 10.54 -3.17
CA GLY A 40 5.81 9.82 -2.12
C GLY A 40 5.79 8.32 -2.41
N ASP A 41 4.96 7.59 -1.69
CA ASP A 41 4.89 6.13 -1.84
C ASP A 41 4.36 5.77 -3.22
N VAL A 42 5.17 5.01 -3.98
CA VAL A 42 4.90 4.63 -5.37
C VAL A 42 4.29 3.24 -5.41
N LEU A 43 3.03 3.17 -5.85
CA LEU A 43 2.31 1.92 -6.08
C LEU A 43 2.96 1.12 -7.20
N MET A 44 3.20 1.75 -8.36
CA MET A 44 3.85 1.12 -9.50
C MET A 44 4.34 2.14 -10.53
N VAL A 45 5.23 1.67 -11.40
CA VAL A 45 5.72 2.40 -12.59
C VAL A 45 5.37 1.59 -13.83
N ILE A 46 4.86 2.24 -14.86
CA ILE A 46 4.61 1.65 -16.18
C ILE A 46 5.69 2.14 -17.13
N TYR A 47 6.62 1.24 -17.45
CA TYR A 47 7.70 1.46 -18.42
C TYR A 47 8.18 0.09 -18.95
N PRO A 48 8.51 -0.04 -20.25
CA PRO A 48 8.33 0.97 -21.30
C PRO A 48 6.84 1.16 -21.63
N THR A 49 6.50 2.26 -22.29
CA THR A 49 5.20 2.44 -22.92
C THR A 49 5.32 2.32 -24.45
N SER A 50 4.21 2.43 -25.16
CA SER A 50 4.21 2.50 -26.63
C SER A 50 4.87 3.78 -27.17
N THR A 51 5.04 4.81 -26.33
CA THR A 51 5.67 6.08 -26.70
C THR A 51 7.11 6.13 -26.17
N PRO A 52 8.13 6.23 -27.04
CA PRO A 52 9.52 6.32 -26.61
C PRO A 52 9.76 7.50 -25.66
N GLY A 53 10.49 7.24 -24.57
CA GLY A 53 10.82 8.25 -23.56
C GLY A 53 9.67 8.65 -22.64
N GLN A 54 8.55 7.94 -22.67
CA GLN A 54 7.41 8.11 -21.77
C GLN A 54 7.40 7.01 -20.69
N ALA A 55 6.95 7.38 -19.50
CA ALA A 55 6.60 6.45 -18.43
C ALA A 55 5.40 6.98 -17.64
N PHE A 56 4.73 6.12 -16.89
CA PHE A 56 3.73 6.55 -15.89
C PHE A 56 4.14 6.13 -14.50
N VAL A 57 3.90 6.99 -13.53
CA VAL A 57 4.14 6.72 -12.10
C VAL A 57 2.83 6.88 -11.37
N ILE A 58 2.43 5.81 -10.68
CA ILE A 58 1.20 5.74 -9.89
C ILE A 58 1.59 5.78 -8.42
N PHE A 59 1.08 6.77 -7.69
CA PHE A 59 1.29 6.94 -6.26
C PHE A 59 0.19 6.25 -5.45
N GLU A 60 0.54 5.83 -4.24
CA GLU A 60 -0.43 5.25 -3.30
C GLU A 60 -1.39 6.29 -2.72
N SER A 61 -0.94 7.55 -2.63
CA SER A 61 -1.69 8.66 -2.07
C SER A 61 -1.90 9.78 -3.08
N PRO A 62 -3.07 10.45 -3.09
CA PRO A 62 -3.30 11.65 -3.89
C PRO A 62 -2.50 12.89 -3.42
N GLU A 63 -1.86 12.83 -2.27
CA GLU A 63 -1.26 13.99 -1.57
C GLU A 63 0.13 14.41 -2.08
N VAL A 64 0.48 14.08 -3.32
CA VAL A 64 1.76 14.47 -3.94
C VAL A 64 1.64 15.56 -5.02
N PRO A 65 0.77 16.60 -4.89
CA PRO A 65 0.57 17.58 -5.97
C PRO A 65 1.86 18.35 -6.31
N LYS A 66 2.75 18.55 -5.32
CA LYS A 66 4.03 19.26 -5.49
C LYS A 66 4.99 18.57 -6.45
N VAL A 67 4.81 17.28 -6.72
CA VAL A 67 5.61 16.56 -7.73
C VAL A 67 5.45 17.22 -9.11
N LEU A 68 4.27 17.78 -9.42
CA LEU A 68 4.01 18.43 -10.71
C LEU A 68 4.74 19.76 -10.88
N GLU A 69 5.09 20.43 -9.78
CA GLU A 69 5.72 21.75 -9.76
C GLU A 69 7.25 21.65 -9.63
N TRP A 70 7.77 20.46 -9.33
CA TRP A 70 9.18 20.25 -9.07
C TRP A 70 9.99 20.07 -10.37
N LYS A 71 11.18 20.67 -10.42
CA LYS A 71 12.11 20.45 -11.52
C LYS A 71 12.86 19.14 -11.29
N HIS A 72 12.52 18.12 -12.06
CA HIS A 72 13.11 16.79 -11.91
C HIS A 72 14.38 16.61 -12.74
N ILE A 73 15.41 16.07 -12.09
CA ILE A 73 16.64 15.59 -12.71
C ILE A 73 16.81 14.13 -12.29
N LEU A 74 16.64 13.22 -13.24
CA LEU A 74 16.83 11.79 -13.03
C LEU A 74 18.32 11.45 -13.12
N GLU A 75 18.85 10.78 -12.11
CA GLU A 75 20.21 10.28 -12.11
C GLU A 75 20.22 8.81 -12.53
N VAL A 76 20.96 8.47 -13.58
CA VAL A 76 21.15 7.09 -14.05
C VAL A 76 22.62 6.92 -14.43
N ASP A 77 23.30 5.92 -13.86
CA ASP A 77 24.72 5.65 -14.14
C ASP A 77 25.62 6.89 -14.00
N SER A 78 25.41 7.66 -12.92
CA SER A 78 26.12 8.92 -12.64
C SER A 78 25.95 10.01 -13.72
N ARG A 79 24.93 9.90 -14.57
CA ARG A 79 24.53 10.91 -15.54
C ARG A 79 23.18 11.50 -15.16
N PHE A 80 22.99 12.78 -15.47
CA PHE A 80 21.84 13.57 -15.06
C PHE A 80 20.96 13.90 -16.27
N TYR A 81 19.68 13.55 -16.19
CA TYR A 81 18.70 13.70 -17.25
C TYR A 81 17.54 14.57 -16.76
N PRO A 82 17.35 15.79 -17.31
CA PRO A 82 16.13 16.55 -17.07
C PRO A 82 14.92 15.75 -17.58
N ILE A 83 13.95 15.50 -16.71
CA ILE A 83 12.70 14.83 -17.07
C ILE A 83 11.51 15.76 -16.80
N GLY A 84 10.52 15.72 -17.68
CA GLY A 84 9.28 16.46 -17.53
C GLY A 84 8.21 15.61 -16.85
N VAL A 85 7.36 16.24 -16.05
CA VAL A 85 6.20 15.58 -15.43
C VAL A 85 4.94 16.37 -15.71
N LYS A 86 3.83 15.67 -15.96
CA LYS A 86 2.50 16.26 -16.01
C LYS A 86 1.48 15.30 -15.41
N LYS A 87 0.32 15.82 -15.03
CA LYS A 87 -0.78 14.96 -14.55
C LYS A 87 -1.27 14.10 -15.72
N ALA A 88 -1.35 12.79 -15.51
CA ALA A 88 -1.86 11.85 -16.51
C ALA A 88 -3.39 11.76 -16.45
N LEU A 89 -4.00 11.31 -17.54
CA LEU A 89 -5.41 10.91 -17.52
C LEU A 89 -5.51 9.47 -17.02
N LEU A 90 -6.38 9.20 -16.03
CA LEU A 90 -6.52 7.85 -15.48
C LEU A 90 -6.88 6.81 -16.55
N SER A 91 -7.63 7.20 -17.57
CA SER A 91 -8.00 6.33 -18.71
C SER A 91 -6.82 5.83 -19.53
N GLU A 92 -5.63 6.41 -19.39
CA GLU A 92 -4.40 5.96 -20.08
C GLU A 92 -3.76 4.75 -19.39
N VAL A 93 -4.04 4.54 -18.09
CA VAL A 93 -3.32 3.57 -17.25
C VAL A 93 -4.21 2.70 -16.37
N ASP A 94 -5.49 3.01 -16.26
CA ASP A 94 -6.46 2.30 -15.44
C ASP A 94 -7.55 1.66 -16.29
N MET A 95 -8.08 0.55 -15.81
CA MET A 95 -9.07 -0.25 -16.53
C MET A 95 -10.19 -0.66 -15.58
N PRO A 96 -11.45 -0.75 -16.06
CA PRO A 96 -12.53 -1.28 -15.25
C PRO A 96 -12.26 -2.74 -14.89
N VAL A 97 -12.62 -3.13 -13.67
CA VAL A 97 -12.48 -4.49 -13.17
C VAL A 97 -13.75 -4.95 -12.48
N GLU A 98 -14.04 -6.23 -12.64
CA GLU A 98 -15.08 -6.96 -11.91
C GLU A 98 -14.40 -8.15 -11.22
N THR A 99 -14.59 -8.28 -9.92
CA THR A 99 -13.99 -9.35 -9.12
C THR A 99 -14.88 -9.73 -7.94
N SER A 100 -14.52 -10.77 -7.20
CA SER A 100 -15.24 -11.22 -6.00
C SER A 100 -14.34 -11.19 -4.77
N LEU A 101 -14.93 -10.89 -3.62
CA LEU A 101 -14.27 -10.96 -2.31
C LEU A 101 -15.08 -11.87 -1.38
N ASP A 102 -14.37 -12.78 -0.73
CA ASP A 102 -14.90 -13.64 0.33
C ASP A 102 -14.74 -12.91 1.68
N LEU A 103 -15.88 -12.53 2.26
CA LEU A 103 -16.00 -11.85 3.55
C LEU A 103 -15.76 -12.79 4.73
N SER A 104 -15.88 -14.12 4.55
CA SER A 104 -15.59 -15.08 5.62
C SER A 104 -14.12 -15.06 6.05
N MET A 105 -13.25 -14.50 5.22
CA MET A 105 -11.84 -14.22 5.55
C MET A 105 -11.68 -13.10 6.60
N PHE A 106 -12.75 -12.36 6.95
CA PHE A 106 -12.72 -11.20 7.84
C PHE A 106 -13.83 -11.25 8.91
N PRO A 107 -13.92 -12.31 9.72
CA PRO A 107 -15.07 -12.55 10.60
C PRO A 107 -15.28 -11.47 11.68
N LYS A 108 -14.23 -10.76 12.12
CA LYS A 108 -14.33 -9.68 13.12
C LYS A 108 -14.33 -8.29 12.47
N GLN A 109 -13.91 -8.19 11.21
CA GLN A 109 -13.65 -6.93 10.51
C GLN A 109 -14.54 -6.69 9.29
N GLU A 110 -15.58 -7.49 9.06
CA GLU A 110 -16.50 -7.36 7.91
C GLU A 110 -16.96 -5.92 7.68
N ASN A 111 -17.48 -5.24 8.72
CA ASN A 111 -17.90 -3.84 8.62
C ASN A 111 -16.78 -2.88 8.21
N THR A 112 -15.54 -3.14 8.65
CA THR A 112 -14.36 -2.35 8.29
C THR A 112 -13.99 -2.58 6.83
N VAL A 113 -14.06 -3.84 6.38
CA VAL A 113 -13.84 -4.21 4.97
C VAL A 113 -14.85 -3.51 4.08
N LEU A 114 -16.15 -3.58 4.39
CA LEU A 114 -17.20 -2.93 3.60
C LEU A 114 -16.98 -1.40 3.50
N LYS A 115 -16.62 -0.74 4.61
CA LYS A 115 -16.26 0.68 4.59
C LYS A 115 -15.04 0.96 3.72
N CYS A 116 -14.03 0.08 3.76
CA CYS A 116 -12.88 0.20 2.87
C CYS A 116 -13.31 0.10 1.40
N LEU A 117 -14.11 -0.88 1.02
CA LEU A 117 -14.59 -1.04 -0.36
C LEU A 117 -15.23 0.26 -0.89
N VAL A 118 -16.12 0.86 -0.10
CA VAL A 118 -16.77 2.14 -0.45
C VAL A 118 -15.75 3.28 -0.54
N TYR A 119 -14.83 3.39 0.42
CA TYR A 119 -13.76 4.40 0.41
C TYR A 119 -12.87 4.32 -0.83
N TYR A 120 -12.52 3.11 -1.27
CA TYR A 120 -11.77 2.85 -2.50
C TYR A 120 -12.64 2.97 -3.76
N GLY A 121 -13.92 3.33 -3.64
CA GLY A 121 -14.83 3.62 -4.76
C GLY A 121 -15.37 2.38 -5.47
N PHE A 122 -15.46 1.23 -4.79
CA PHE A 122 -16.06 0.03 -5.34
C PHE A 122 -17.58 0.01 -5.16
N ASN A 123 -18.27 -0.36 -6.24
CA ASN A 123 -19.67 -0.77 -6.16
C ASN A 123 -19.73 -2.21 -5.68
N VAL A 124 -20.40 -2.45 -4.55
CA VAL A 124 -20.50 -3.75 -3.90
C VAL A 124 -21.88 -4.35 -4.14
N LYS A 125 -21.93 -5.60 -4.61
CA LYS A 125 -23.16 -6.38 -4.72
C LYS A 125 -22.99 -7.71 -3.99
N TYR A 126 -23.96 -8.09 -3.16
CA TYR A 126 -23.91 -9.40 -2.51
C TYR A 126 -24.25 -10.50 -3.51
N ILE A 127 -23.39 -11.51 -3.59
CA ILE A 127 -23.67 -12.77 -4.29
C ILE A 127 -24.41 -13.69 -3.32
N ASN A 128 -23.90 -13.78 -2.08
CA ASN A 128 -24.51 -14.46 -0.94
C ASN A 128 -24.05 -13.78 0.36
N ALA A 129 -24.31 -14.38 1.53
CA ALA A 129 -23.96 -13.80 2.83
C ALA A 129 -22.46 -13.53 3.00
N ASP A 130 -21.61 -14.43 2.50
CA ASP A 130 -20.16 -14.38 2.71
C ASP A 130 -19.39 -13.90 1.47
N HIS A 131 -20.04 -13.71 0.32
CA HIS A 131 -19.38 -13.35 -0.93
C HIS A 131 -19.99 -12.10 -1.55
N VAL A 132 -19.13 -11.14 -1.87
CA VAL A 132 -19.50 -9.92 -2.58
C VAL A 132 -18.80 -9.82 -3.92
N GLN A 133 -19.51 -9.28 -4.89
CA GLN A 133 -18.98 -8.85 -6.17
C GLN A 133 -18.62 -7.37 -6.12
N LEU A 134 -17.44 -7.05 -6.64
CA LEU A 134 -16.86 -5.71 -6.67
C LEU A 134 -16.76 -5.25 -8.12
N HIS A 135 -17.32 -4.08 -8.42
CA HIS A 135 -17.08 -3.37 -9.67
C HIS A 135 -16.34 -2.06 -9.37
N GLY A 136 -15.19 -1.86 -10.01
CA GLY A 136 -14.35 -0.69 -9.79
C GLY A 136 -13.27 -0.59 -10.86
N SER A 137 -12.07 -0.16 -10.48
CA SER A 137 -10.92 -0.10 -11.36
C SER A 137 -9.72 -0.91 -10.85
N PHE A 138 -8.82 -1.26 -11.76
CA PHE A 138 -7.65 -2.07 -11.45
C PHE A 138 -6.69 -1.37 -10.49
N LEU A 139 -6.44 -0.06 -10.67
CA LEU A 139 -5.57 0.68 -9.75
C LEU A 139 -6.19 0.77 -8.34
N LYS A 140 -7.51 1.01 -8.25
CA LYS A 140 -8.23 0.98 -6.97
C LYS A 140 -8.15 -0.40 -6.32
N LEU A 141 -8.19 -1.48 -7.11
CA LEU A 141 -8.06 -2.85 -6.60
C LEU A 141 -6.66 -3.12 -6.06
N LYS A 142 -5.61 -2.65 -6.75
CA LYS A 142 -4.23 -2.74 -6.26
C LYS A 142 -4.05 -2.03 -4.92
N LEU A 143 -4.62 -0.84 -4.76
CA LEU A 143 -4.53 -0.07 -3.52
C LEU A 143 -5.33 -0.71 -2.39
N LEU A 144 -6.55 -1.19 -2.71
CA LEU A 144 -7.39 -1.93 -1.78
C LEU A 144 -6.70 -3.19 -1.26
N ARG A 145 -5.99 -3.94 -2.12
CA ARG A 145 -5.32 -5.19 -1.76
C ARG A 145 -4.41 -5.04 -0.54
N SER A 146 -3.56 -4.02 -0.53
CA SER A 146 -2.64 -3.77 0.59
C SER A 146 -3.39 -3.57 1.91
N LYS A 147 -4.55 -2.89 1.86
CA LYS A 147 -5.38 -2.69 3.04
C LYS A 147 -6.07 -3.98 3.49
N LEU A 148 -6.58 -4.79 2.56
CA LEU A 148 -7.20 -6.08 2.88
C LEU A 148 -6.19 -7.04 3.52
N MET A 149 -4.96 -7.11 3.02
CA MET A 149 -3.90 -7.95 3.62
C MET A 149 -3.59 -7.52 5.06
N GLN A 150 -3.51 -6.21 5.33
CA GLN A 150 -3.34 -5.71 6.70
C GLN A 150 -4.50 -6.13 7.61
N LEU A 151 -5.75 -5.97 7.16
CA LEU A 151 -6.92 -6.36 7.97
C LEU A 151 -6.92 -7.86 8.27
N GLN A 152 -6.50 -8.69 7.30
CA GLN A 152 -6.36 -10.14 7.48
C GLN A 152 -5.29 -10.49 8.52
N ASP A 153 -4.11 -9.85 8.49
CA ASP A 153 -3.06 -10.11 9.49
C ASP A 153 -3.52 -9.82 10.93
N HIS A 154 -4.35 -8.78 11.12
CA HIS A 154 -4.92 -8.44 12.44
C HIS A 154 -5.96 -9.47 12.92
N GLU A 155 -6.63 -10.19 12.01
CA GLU A 155 -7.48 -11.33 12.38
C GLU A 155 -6.64 -12.43 13.05
N HIS A 156 -5.50 -12.80 12.43
CA HIS A 156 -4.67 -13.92 12.90
C HIS A 156 -3.99 -13.65 14.26
N GLN A 157 -3.48 -12.44 14.51
CA GLN A 157 -2.79 -12.11 15.77
C GLN A 157 -3.72 -12.09 17.00
N SER A 158 -5.01 -11.79 16.80
CA SER A 158 -6.00 -11.80 17.87
C SER A 158 -6.35 -13.22 18.37
N HIS A 159 -5.95 -14.26 17.64
CA HIS A 159 -6.11 -15.66 18.08
C HIS A 159 -4.94 -16.16 18.94
N GLU A 160 -3.70 -15.74 18.68
CA GLU A 160 -2.53 -16.21 19.45
C GLU A 160 -2.46 -15.62 20.86
N SER A 161 -2.98 -14.41 21.07
CA SER A 161 -2.96 -13.74 22.38
C SER A 161 -3.91 -14.37 23.41
N SER A 162 -4.76 -15.32 23.02
CA SER A 162 -5.75 -15.95 23.91
C SER A 162 -5.32 -17.34 24.43
N SER A 163 -4.11 -17.81 24.10
CA SER A 163 -3.69 -19.20 24.40
C SER A 163 -2.30 -19.31 25.06
N THR A 164 -2.01 -18.52 26.09
CA THR A 164 -0.96 -18.83 27.07
C THR A 164 -1.35 -18.41 28.50
N ALA A 165 -2.28 -19.14 29.11
CA ALA A 165 -2.54 -19.04 30.55
C ALA A 165 -2.70 -20.43 31.18
N PHE A 166 -1.75 -21.34 30.91
CA PHE A 166 -1.61 -22.56 31.70
C PHE A 166 -0.13 -22.97 31.81
N HIS A 167 0.52 -22.57 32.90
CA HIS A 167 1.45 -23.47 33.59
C HIS A 167 1.53 -23.16 35.09
N ASN A 168 1.21 -24.19 35.88
CA ASN A 168 1.45 -24.29 37.32
C ASN A 168 2.96 -24.48 37.60
N GLY A 169 3.44 -23.98 38.74
CA GLY A 169 4.80 -24.24 39.21
C GLY A 169 5.06 -23.75 40.62
N THR A 170 4.78 -24.62 41.59
CA THR A 170 5.02 -24.53 43.03
C THR A 170 6.45 -24.13 43.39
N THR A 171 6.67 -23.23 44.37
CA THR A 171 7.93 -23.17 45.14
C THR A 171 7.67 -22.72 46.59
N LEU A 172 7.79 -23.72 47.46
CA LEU A 172 8.29 -23.77 48.84
C LEU A 172 8.71 -22.46 49.56
N GLY A 173 8.13 -22.26 50.75
CA GLY A 173 8.90 -22.10 52.00
C GLY A 173 9.21 -20.69 52.51
N TYR A 174 8.27 -20.07 53.25
CA TYR A 174 8.61 -19.06 54.26
C TYR A 174 8.13 -19.52 55.64
N GLY A 175 9.09 -19.82 56.52
CA GLY A 175 8.90 -20.01 57.95
C GLY A 175 9.88 -19.14 58.70
N MET A 176 9.40 -18.00 59.19
CA MET A 176 10.10 -17.03 60.03
C MET A 176 10.45 -17.61 61.41
N GLY A 177 11.61 -17.24 61.96
CA GLY A 177 11.93 -17.39 63.38
C GLY A 177 13.37 -16.92 63.67
N ARG A 178 13.62 -15.61 63.74
CA ARG A 178 13.75 -14.80 64.98
C ARG A 178 15.07 -15.00 65.75
N ASN A 179 15.86 -13.91 65.76
CA ASN A 179 16.64 -13.31 66.88
C ASN A 179 17.73 -14.21 67.54
N SER A 180 18.97 -13.79 67.78
CA SER A 180 19.38 -12.58 68.51
C SER A 180 20.92 -12.52 68.58
N VAL A 181 21.48 -11.30 68.51
CA VAL A 181 22.57 -10.76 69.38
C VAL A 181 24.00 -11.32 69.23
N ASP A 182 24.84 -10.55 68.53
CA ASP A 182 26.30 -10.40 68.77
C ASP A 182 26.58 -9.99 70.24
N PRO A 183 27.78 -10.21 70.83
CA PRO A 183 29.08 -10.41 70.18
C PRO A 183 29.87 -11.66 70.59
#